data_AF-A0A948UG24-F1
#
_entry.id   AF-A0A948UG24-F1
#
_cell.length_a   1.000
_cell.length_b   1.000
_cell.length_c   1.000
_cell.angle_alpha   90.00
_cell.angle_beta   90.00
_cell.angle_gamma   90.00
#
_symmetry.space_group_name_H-M   'P 1'
#
loop_
_entity.id
_entity.type
_entity.pdbx_description
1 polymer ?
#
loop_
_entity_poly.entity_id
_entity_poly.type
_entity_poly.pdbx_seq_one_letter_code
_entity_poly.pdbx_strand_id
1 'polypeptide(L)'
;MSALSQVEKISEKYSVSAEEFIRSSVITNLREKQRLLQIERFEILARYQASNVEELNHKITEGTAPEHPAWEDLIEVKNIEQEISEIENDIGAL
;
A
#
# COMPACT_ATOMS: atom_id res chain seq x y z
N MET A 1 -31.94 0.71 -10.46
CA MET A 1 -30.76 0.56 -11.34
C MET A 1 -29.67 -0.14 -10.54
N SER A 2 -28.99 -1.13 -11.12
CA SER A 2 -27.85 -1.79 -10.46
C SER A 2 -26.60 -0.92 -10.57
N ALA A 3 -25.64 -1.10 -9.67
CA ALA A 3 -24.35 -0.40 -9.74
C ALA A 3 -23.65 -0.65 -11.10
N LEU A 4 -23.69 -1.88 -11.62
CA LEU A 4 -23.14 -2.23 -12.93
C LEU A 4 -23.78 -1.42 -14.08
N SER A 5 -25.11 -1.28 -14.08
CA SER A 5 -25.81 -0.48 -15.11
C SER A 5 -25.50 1.02 -15.04
N GLN A 6 -25.02 1.51 -13.89
CA GLN A 6 -24.53 2.88 -13.78
C GLN A 6 -23.08 3.00 -14.27
N VAL A 7 -22.24 2.02 -13.98
CA VAL A 7 -20.86 1.97 -14.50
C VAL A 7 -20.84 1.91 -16.02
N GLU A 8 -21.72 1.11 -16.65
CA GLU A 8 -21.88 1.07 -18.11
C GLU A 8 -22.17 2.46 -18.68
N LYS A 9 -23.20 3.16 -18.17
CA LYS A 9 -23.55 4.51 -18.61
C LYS A 9 -22.43 5.54 -18.41
N ILE A 10 -21.70 5.45 -17.30
CA ILE A 10 -20.58 6.34 -17.01
C ILE A 10 -19.43 6.05 -18.00
N SER A 11 -19.10 4.78 -18.24
CA SER A 11 -18.05 4.37 -19.15
C SER A 11 -18.33 4.83 -20.59
N GLU A 12 -19.57 4.69 -21.06
CA GLU A 12 -20.03 5.19 -22.36
C GLU A 12 -19.87 6.71 -22.48
N LYS A 13 -20.24 7.47 -21.43
CA LYS A 13 -20.07 8.93 -21.39
C LYS A 13 -18.61 9.34 -21.61
N TYR A 14 -17.65 8.53 -21.19
CA TYR A 14 -16.22 8.78 -21.35
C TYR A 14 -15.58 7.99 -22.50
N SER A 15 -16.38 7.34 -23.35
CA SER A 15 -15.91 6.57 -24.53
C SER A 15 -14.92 5.45 -24.18
N VAL A 16 -15.13 4.77 -23.04
CA VAL A 16 -14.36 3.60 -22.59
C VAL A 16 -15.33 2.45 -22.32
N SER A 17 -14.92 1.20 -22.56
CA SER A 17 -15.74 0.03 -22.19
C SER A 17 -15.90 -0.08 -20.67
N ALA A 18 -17.02 -0.60 -20.19
CA ALA A 18 -17.23 -0.85 -18.77
C ALA A 18 -16.11 -1.71 -18.15
N GLU A 19 -15.60 -2.71 -18.89
CA GLU A 19 -14.50 -3.56 -18.46
C GLU A 19 -13.21 -2.77 -18.21
N GLU A 20 -12.72 -2.03 -19.21
CA GLU A 20 -11.51 -1.19 -19.06
C GLU A 20 -11.72 -0.08 -18.02
N PHE A 21 -12.93 0.48 -17.91
CA PHE A 21 -13.25 1.48 -16.89
C PHE A 21 -13.14 0.89 -15.47
N ILE A 22 -13.64 -0.33 -15.25
CA ILE A 22 -13.50 -1.04 -13.98
C ILE A 22 -12.04 -1.39 -13.72
N ARG A 23 -11.35 -1.98 -14.70
CA ARG A 23 -9.93 -2.37 -14.60
C ARG A 23 -9.04 -1.19 -14.20
N SER A 24 -9.13 -0.09 -14.94
CA SER A 24 -8.37 1.13 -14.64
C SER A 24 -8.73 1.75 -13.29
N SER A 25 -10.00 1.66 -12.87
CA SER A 25 -10.44 2.12 -11.55
C SER A 25 -9.87 1.27 -10.41
N VAL A 26 -9.84 -0.06 -10.58
CA VAL A 26 -9.23 -0.98 -9.60
C VAL A 26 -7.74 -0.70 -9.47
N ILE A 27 -7.01 -0.60 -10.58
CA ILE A 27 -5.57 -0.27 -10.58
C ILE A 27 -5.33 1.08 -9.89
N THR A 28 -6.15 2.09 -10.18
CA THR A 28 -6.02 3.42 -9.57
C THR A 28 -6.25 3.38 -8.07
N ASN A 29 -7.25 2.62 -7.62
CA ASN A 29 -7.55 2.48 -6.19
C ASN A 29 -6.43 1.74 -5.44
N LEU A 30 -5.93 0.64 -6.01
CA LEU A 30 -4.83 -0.13 -5.46
C LEU A 30 -3.54 0.70 -5.34
N ARG A 31 -3.22 1.52 -6.36
CA ARG A 31 -2.08 2.44 -6.31
C ARG A 31 -2.22 3.51 -5.24
N GLU A 32 -3.42 4.04 -5.01
CA GLU A 32 -3.63 5.02 -3.94
C GLU A 32 -3.46 4.37 -2.56
N LYS A 33 -3.96 3.14 -2.39
CA LYS A 33 -3.72 2.36 -1.16
C LYS A 33 -2.23 2.11 -0.94
N GLN A 34 -1.52 1.67 -1.98
CA GLN A 34 -0.07 1.48 -1.96
C GLN A 34 0.66 2.76 -1.56
N ARG A 35 0.25 3.92 -2.09
CA ARG A 35 0.84 5.23 -1.77
C ARG A 35 0.69 5.59 -0.29
N LEU A 36 -0.48 5.34 0.30
CA LEU A 36 -0.73 5.60 1.72
C LEU A 36 0.12 4.69 2.62
N LEU A 37 0.19 3.40 2.28
CA LEU A 37 1.05 2.42 2.95
C LEU A 37 2.53 2.82 2.88
N GLN A 38 3.01 3.29 1.73
CA GLN A 38 4.39 3.78 1.60
C GLN A 38 4.67 4.97 2.51
N ILE A 39 3.71 5.91 2.65
CA ILE A 39 3.85 7.06 3.55
C ILE A 39 3.98 6.56 4.99
N GLU A 40 3.09 5.68 5.43
CA GLU A 40 3.12 5.12 6.78
C GLU A 40 4.44 4.38 7.07
N ARG A 41 4.90 3.56 6.12
CA ARG A 41 6.23 2.91 6.18
C ARG A 41 7.35 3.93 6.36
N PHE A 42 7.36 5.02 5.59
CA PHE A 42 8.38 6.05 5.72
C PHE A 42 8.29 6.79 7.06
N GLU A 43 7.09 7.07 7.55
CA GLU A 43 6.89 7.71 8.86
C GLU A 43 7.43 6.82 10.00
N ILE A 44 7.13 5.52 9.99
CA ILE A 44 7.65 4.56 10.97
C ILE A 44 9.18 4.53 10.92
N LEU A 45 9.77 4.32 9.74
CA LEU A 45 11.23 4.23 9.59
C LEU A 45 11.95 5.53 9.99
N ALA A 46 11.35 6.68 9.66
CA ALA A 46 11.88 8.00 10.02
C ALA A 46 11.94 8.24 11.53
N ARG A 47 10.98 7.71 12.32
CA ARG A 47 11.01 7.79 13.80
C ARG A 47 12.31 7.25 14.40
N TYR A 48 12.90 6.24 13.75
CA TYR A 48 14.13 5.57 14.19
C TYR A 48 15.35 5.91 13.34
N GLN A 49 15.21 6.90 12.45
CA GLN A 49 16.22 7.30 11.47
C GLN A 49 16.74 6.10 10.65
N ALA A 50 15.89 5.09 10.42
CA ALA A 50 16.22 3.89 9.68
C ALA A 50 15.87 4.05 8.20
N SER A 51 16.66 3.46 7.32
CA SER A 51 16.46 3.50 5.87
C SER A 51 15.57 2.36 5.37
N ASN A 52 15.51 1.26 6.13
CA ASN A 52 14.75 0.05 5.82
C ASN A 52 14.46 -0.75 7.11
N VAL A 53 13.66 -1.80 6.95
CA VAL A 53 13.20 -2.68 8.04
C VAL A 53 14.37 -3.42 8.69
N GLU A 54 15.37 -3.82 7.92
CA GLU A 54 16.57 -4.49 8.43
C GLU A 54 17.38 -3.57 9.35
N GLU A 55 17.56 -2.31 8.97
CA GLU A 55 18.26 -1.31 9.76
C GLU A 55 17.50 -1.01 11.06
N LEU A 56 16.17 -0.89 11.00
CA LEU A 56 15.35 -0.74 12.20
C LEU A 56 15.54 -1.94 13.14
N ASN A 57 15.41 -3.16 12.63
CA ASN A 57 15.61 -4.38 13.42
C ASN A 57 16.99 -4.43 14.07
N HIS A 58 18.03 -4.05 13.33
CA HIS A 58 19.39 -3.98 13.85
C HIS A 58 19.52 -2.96 14.98
N LYS A 59 18.99 -1.74 14.80
CA LYS A 59 19.02 -0.69 15.82
C LYS A 59 18.33 -1.10 17.12
N ILE A 60 17.20 -1.80 17.03
CA ILE A 60 16.49 -2.31 18.21
C ILE A 60 17.34 -3.38 18.91
N THR A 61 17.91 -4.31 18.14
CA THR A 61 18.73 -5.42 18.68
C THR A 61 20.01 -4.91 19.37
N GLU A 62 20.62 -3.85 18.86
CA GLU A 62 21.80 -3.23 19.46
C GLU A 62 21.47 -2.26 20.62
N GLY A 63 20.19 -2.02 20.89
CA GLY A 63 19.73 -1.08 21.91
C GLY A 63 19.96 0.40 21.54
N THR A 64 20.19 0.71 20.26
CA THR A 64 20.31 2.09 19.76
C THR A 64 18.96 2.73 19.46
N ALA A 65 17.92 1.90 19.27
CA ALA A 65 16.51 2.29 19.31
C ALA A 65 15.84 1.75 20.59
N PRO A 66 14.84 2.45 21.16
CA PRO A 66 14.14 1.98 22.35
C PRO A 66 13.34 0.71 22.03
N GLU A 67 13.43 -0.34 22.86
CA GLU A 67 12.73 -1.61 22.61
C GLU A 67 11.21 -1.43 22.47
N HIS A 68 10.61 -0.55 23.28
CA HIS A 68 9.22 -0.17 23.17
C HIS A 68 9.11 1.33 22.81
N PRO A 69 8.34 1.73 21.78
CA PRO A 69 7.44 0.90 20.95
C PRO A 69 8.10 0.27 19.70
N ALA A 70 9.43 0.23 19.60
CA ALA A 70 10.08 -0.09 18.32
C ALA A 70 9.84 -1.52 17.81
N TRP A 71 9.65 -2.50 18.69
CA TRP A 71 9.28 -3.85 18.26
C TRP A 71 7.90 -3.90 17.60
N GLU A 72 6.93 -3.12 18.07
CA GLU A 72 5.59 -3.03 17.49
C GLU A 72 5.64 -2.32 16.14
N ASP A 73 6.37 -1.21 16.08
CA ASP A 73 6.62 -0.48 14.84
C ASP A 73 7.36 -1.35 13.80
N LEU A 74 8.29 -2.21 14.22
CA LEU A 74 8.96 -3.16 13.34
C LEU A 74 7.99 -4.21 12.77
N ILE A 75 7.04 -4.68 13.56
CA ILE A 75 6.01 -5.63 13.09
C ILE A 75 5.11 -4.92 12.08
N GLU A 76 4.67 -3.70 12.39
CA GLU A 76 3.79 -2.93 11.52
C GLU A 76 4.43 -2.66 10.16
N VAL A 77 5.68 -2.18 10.14
CA VAL A 77 6.36 -1.90 8.86
C VAL A 77 6.58 -3.15 8.00
N LYS A 78 6.77 -4.32 8.62
CA LYS A 78 6.86 -5.61 7.90
C LYS A 78 5.52 -5.99 7.28
N ASN A 79 4.42 -5.80 7.99
CA ASN A 79 3.08 -6.05 7.47
C ASN A 79 2.78 -5.11 6.29
N ILE A 80 3.15 -3.84 6.41
CA ILE A 80 3.03 -2.86 5.33
C ILE A 80 3.82 -3.28 4.08
N GLU A 81 5.06 -3.74 4.22
CA GLU A 81 5.86 -4.24 3.10
C GLU A 81 5.23 -5.46 2.41
N GLN A 82 4.66 -6.37 3.20
CA GLN A 82 3.94 -7.52 2.68
C GLN A 82 2.68 -7.09 1.91
N GLU A 83 1.89 -6.17 2.45
CA GLU A 83 0.66 -5.68 1.81
C GLU A 83 0.95 -4.90 0.52
N ILE A 84 2.04 -4.10 0.49
CA ILE A 84 2.51 -3.45 -0.73
C ILE A 84 2.84 -4.49 -1.81
N SER A 85 3.55 -5.56 -1.44
CA SER A 85 3.90 -6.65 -2.37
C SER A 85 2.65 -7.36 -2.93
N GLU A 86 1.65 -7.60 -2.08
CA GLU A 86 0.36 -8.18 -2.51
C GLU A 86 -0.37 -7.26 -3.50
N ILE A 87 -0.42 -5.96 -3.22
CA ILE A 87 -1.00 -4.95 -4.13
C ILE A 87 -0.28 -4.95 -5.49
N GLU A 88 1.06 -5.01 -5.49
CA GLU A 88 1.85 -5.05 -6.73
C GLU A 88 1.55 -6.30 -7.56
N ASN A 89 1.40 -7.45 -6.91
CA ASN A 89 1.02 -8.70 -7.57
C ASN A 89 -0.39 -8.63 -8.15
N ASP A 90 -1.37 -8.08 -7.40
CA ASP A 90 -2.74 -7.90 -7.87
C ASP A 90 -2.82 -6.98 -9.09
N ILE A 91 -2.08 -5.86 -9.07
CA ILE A 91 -1.99 -4.96 -10.23
C ILE A 91 -1.35 -5.67 -11.43
N GLY A 92 -0.31 -6.49 -11.21
CA GLY A 92 0.34 -7.24 -12.29
C GLY A 92 -0.51 -8.37 -12.89
N ALA A 93 -1.49 -8.87 -12.14
CA ALA A 93 -2.42 -9.90 -12.58
C ALA A 93 -3.63 -9.37 -13.38
N LEU A 94 -3.88 -8.05 -13.33
CA LEU A 94 -4.96 -7.36 -14.07
C LEU A 94 -4.52 -6.93 -15.47
#